data_AF-X0UFR9-F1
#
_entry.id   AF-X0UFR9-F1
#
_cell.length_a   1.000
_cell.length_b   1.000
_cell.length_c   1.000
_cell.angle_alpha   90.00
_cell.angle_beta   90.00
_cell.angle_gamma   90.00
#
_symmetry.space_group_name_H-M   'P 1'
#
loop_
_entity.id
_entity.type
_entity.pdbx_description
1 polymer ?
#
loop_
_entity_poly.entity_id
_entity_poly.type
_entity_poly.pdbx_seq_one_letter_code
_entity_poly.pdbx_strand_id
1 'polypeptide(L)'
;DASAGLKSLMAQTNQMQDIFMGDFRRNISGNELQQNILKRARKEGISNPKVYSHSLGLFLHQPGPLIGLPWEQVNPLPRGEMLMEYNYAFTMELSTEGSVVEWNNQKVRCGMEEPVVFTEKGCRTLNGRQTEFYLI
;
A
#
# COMPACT_ATOMS: atom_id res chain seq x y z
N ASP A 1 -19.52 1.85 18.10
CA ASP A 1 -19.17 1.65 16.69
C ASP A 1 -18.30 2.83 16.21
N ALA A 2 -17.44 2.64 15.21
CA ALA A 2 -16.57 3.70 14.68
C ALA A 2 -17.41 4.75 13.93
N SER A 3 -16.90 5.98 13.84
CA SER A 3 -17.58 7.04 13.08
C SER A 3 -17.66 6.70 11.58
N ALA A 4 -18.67 7.24 10.88
CA ALA A 4 -18.86 6.98 9.46
C ALA A 4 -17.67 7.51 8.64
N GLY A 5 -17.10 8.65 9.03
CA GLY A 5 -15.88 9.19 8.43
C GLY A 5 -14.69 8.25 8.53
N LEU A 6 -14.47 7.60 9.69
CA LEU A 6 -13.39 6.63 9.85
C LEU A 6 -13.62 5.35 9.03
N LYS A 7 -14.84 4.83 9.01
CA LYS A 7 -15.20 3.66 8.18
C LYS A 7 -15.01 3.93 6.70
N SER A 8 -15.44 5.10 6.23
CA SER A 8 -15.26 5.54 4.84
C SER A 8 -13.78 5.67 4.48
N LEU A 9 -12.97 6.25 5.37
CA LEU A 9 -11.53 6.36 5.17
C LEU A 9 -10.86 4.99 5.08
N MET A 10 -11.18 4.04 5.98
CA MET A 10 -10.67 2.67 5.92
C MET A 10 -11.11 1.95 4.63
N ALA A 11 -12.35 2.13 4.19
CA ALA A 11 -12.82 1.56 2.93
C ALA A 11 -12.02 2.09 1.72
N GLN A 12 -11.65 3.37 1.72
CA GLN A 12 -10.75 3.94 0.71
C GLN A 12 -9.32 3.39 0.81
N THR A 13 -8.80 3.15 2.02
CA THR A 13 -7.50 2.48 2.19
C THR A 13 -7.53 1.03 1.73
N ASN A 14 -8.65 0.32 1.90
CA ASN A 14 -8.85 -1.03 1.35
C ASN A 14 -8.85 -1.02 -0.19
N GLN A 15 -9.48 -0.02 -0.82
CA GLN A 15 -9.38 0.15 -2.28
C GLN A 15 -7.93 0.41 -2.72
N MET A 16 -7.16 1.19 -1.95
CA MET A 16 -5.74 1.39 -2.20
C MET A 16 -4.93 0.09 -2.10
N GLN A 17 -5.27 -0.81 -1.18
CA GLN A 17 -4.67 -2.16 -1.11
C GLN A 17 -5.00 -3.00 -2.36
N ASP A 18 -6.22 -2.89 -2.90
CA ASP A 18 -6.59 -3.58 -4.16
C ASP A 18 -5.77 -3.07 -5.35
N ILE A 19 -5.59 -1.75 -5.45
CA ILE A 19 -4.74 -1.12 -6.47
C ILE A 19 -3.28 -1.58 -6.32
N PHE A 20 -2.75 -1.56 -5.09
CA PHE A 20 -1.40 -2.02 -4.78
C PHE A 20 -1.16 -3.44 -5.30
N MET A 21 -2.02 -4.40 -4.93
CA MET A 21 -1.87 -5.79 -5.35
C MET A 21 -2.11 -5.97 -6.87
N GLY A 22 -3.06 -5.23 -7.44
CA GLY A 22 -3.44 -5.35 -8.86
C GLY A 22 -2.37 -4.92 -9.86
N ASP A 23 -1.43 -4.08 -9.44
CA ASP A 23 -0.41 -3.50 -10.31
C ASP A 23 0.92 -4.28 -10.34
N PHE A 24 1.08 -5.33 -9.52
CA PHE A 24 2.29 -6.16 -9.54
C PHE A 24 2.50 -6.82 -10.90
N ARG A 25 3.69 -6.65 -11.48
CA ARG A 25 4.13 -7.31 -12.71
C ARG A 25 5.56 -7.82 -12.52
N ARG A 26 5.90 -8.90 -13.23
CA ARG A 26 7.28 -9.38 -13.31
C ARG A 26 8.08 -8.45 -14.22
N ASN A 27 9.39 -8.33 -13.97
CA ASN A 27 10.34 -7.61 -14.83
C ASN A 27 10.08 -6.08 -14.93
N ILE A 28 9.46 -5.49 -13.91
CA ILE A 28 9.42 -4.04 -13.69
C ILE A 28 10.18 -3.70 -12.41
N SER A 29 10.71 -2.49 -12.29
CA SER A 29 11.40 -2.06 -11.08
C SER A 29 10.41 -1.73 -9.95
N GLY A 30 10.88 -1.74 -8.70
CA GLY A 30 10.10 -1.27 -7.55
C GLY A 30 9.71 0.21 -7.66
N ASN A 31 10.58 1.05 -8.26
CA ASN A 31 10.28 2.46 -8.57
C ASN A 31 9.14 2.58 -9.58
N GLU A 32 9.18 1.81 -10.66
CA GLU A 32 8.12 1.79 -11.67
C GLU A 32 6.80 1.31 -11.08
N LEU A 33 6.82 0.23 -10.30
CA LEU A 33 5.64 -0.29 -9.62
C LEU A 33 5.01 0.76 -8.69
N GLN A 34 5.82 1.44 -7.86
CA GLN A 34 5.33 2.50 -6.98
C GLN A 34 4.61 3.59 -7.78
N GLN A 35 5.20 4.06 -8.88
CA GLN A 35 4.62 5.12 -9.70
C GLN A 35 3.35 4.67 -10.43
N ASN A 36 3.28 3.42 -10.88
CA ASN A 36 2.07 2.84 -11.46
C ASN A 36 0.92 2.81 -10.45
N ILE A 37 1.18 2.31 -9.24
CA ILE A 37 0.20 2.23 -8.14
C ILE A 37 -0.30 3.64 -7.80
N LEU A 38 0.61 4.60 -7.57
CA LEU A 38 0.23 5.97 -7.20
C LEU A 38 -0.53 6.69 -8.33
N LYS A 39 -0.15 6.48 -9.59
CA LYS A 39 -0.86 7.02 -10.75
C LYS A 39 -2.28 6.47 -10.84
N ARG A 40 -2.45 5.16 -10.68
CA ARG A 40 -3.75 4.49 -10.69
C ARG A 40 -4.61 4.95 -9.53
N ALA A 41 -4.07 5.00 -8.32
CA ALA A 41 -4.76 5.46 -7.12
C ALA A 41 -5.31 6.89 -7.27
N ARG A 42 -4.50 7.82 -7.78
CA ARG A 42 -4.95 9.19 -8.06
C ARG A 42 -6.06 9.24 -9.13
N LYS A 43 -5.93 8.42 -10.18
CA LYS A 43 -6.96 8.32 -11.24
C LYS A 43 -8.29 7.78 -10.70
N GLU A 44 -8.25 6.84 -9.75
CA GLU A 44 -9.42 6.25 -9.10
C GLU A 44 -9.95 7.10 -7.93
N GLY A 45 -9.35 8.26 -7.65
CA GLY A 45 -9.85 9.21 -6.65
C GLY A 45 -9.44 8.91 -5.20
N ILE A 46 -8.42 8.07 -4.99
CA ILE A 46 -7.84 7.84 -3.66
C ILE A 46 -7.20 9.14 -3.16
N SER A 47 -7.55 9.55 -1.94
CA SER A 47 -7.09 10.81 -1.34
C SER A 47 -5.69 10.64 -0.71
N ASN A 48 -4.76 11.49 -1.13
CA ASN A 48 -3.38 11.56 -0.63
C ASN A 48 -2.70 10.17 -0.45
N PRO A 49 -2.70 9.30 -1.49
CA PRO A 49 -2.15 7.96 -1.38
C PRO A 49 -0.65 8.01 -1.15
N LYS A 50 -0.16 7.12 -0.28
CA LYS A 50 1.25 6.84 -0.07
C LYS A 50 1.52 5.34 -0.09
N VAL A 51 2.62 4.94 -0.72
CA VAL A 51 3.11 3.55 -0.77
C VAL A 51 4.54 3.51 -0.28
N TYR A 52 4.83 2.63 0.67
CA TYR A 52 6.15 2.50 1.30
C TYR A 52 6.39 1.07 1.71
N SER A 53 6.46 0.19 0.72
CA SER A 53 6.54 -1.24 0.88
C SER A 53 7.98 -1.76 0.72
N HIS A 54 8.31 -2.78 1.50
CA HIS A 54 9.60 -3.46 1.48
C HIS A 54 9.42 -4.97 1.35
N SER A 55 10.46 -5.65 0.87
CA SER A 55 10.48 -7.11 0.82
C SER A 55 10.47 -7.72 2.22
N LEU A 56 9.81 -8.87 2.34
CA LEU A 56 9.76 -9.72 3.53
C LEU A 56 10.60 -10.98 3.33
N GLY A 57 11.08 -11.54 4.43
CA GLY A 57 11.90 -12.75 4.43
C GLY A 57 12.45 -13.07 5.80
N LEU A 58 13.71 -13.52 5.86
CA LEU A 58 14.40 -13.80 7.13
C LEU A 58 14.74 -12.50 7.88
N PHE A 59 14.98 -11.41 7.15
CA PHE A 59 15.19 -10.09 7.72
C PHE A 59 13.88 -9.29 7.69
N LEU A 60 13.64 -8.49 8.73
CA LEU A 60 12.46 -7.60 8.80
C LEU A 60 12.33 -6.76 7.52
N HIS A 61 13.43 -6.15 7.07
CA HIS A 61 13.55 -5.50 5.78
C HIS A 61 14.49 -6.29 4.87
N GLN A 62 13.95 -7.29 4.18
CA GLN A 62 14.72 -8.17 3.30
C GLN A 62 15.35 -7.38 2.12
N PRO A 63 16.57 -7.74 1.67
CA PRO A 63 17.08 -7.30 0.38
C PRO A 63 16.13 -7.68 -0.76
N GLY A 64 15.92 -6.74 -1.69
CA GLY A 64 14.95 -6.90 -2.76
C GLY A 64 14.41 -5.54 -3.23
N PRO A 65 13.47 -5.55 -4.19
CA PRO A 65 12.82 -4.35 -4.69
C PRO A 65 12.19 -3.54 -3.56
N LEU A 66 12.58 -2.27 -3.46
CA LEU A 66 11.90 -1.32 -2.59
C LEU A 66 10.78 -0.65 -3.37
N ILE A 67 9.58 -0.55 -2.78
CA ILE A 67 8.42 0.10 -3.38
C ILE A 67 8.10 1.35 -2.55
N GLY A 68 8.93 2.37 -2.70
CA GLY A 68 8.76 3.66 -2.02
C GLY A 68 9.23 3.73 -0.57
N LEU A 69 9.19 4.95 -0.02
CA LEU A 69 9.45 5.25 1.40
C LEU A 69 8.40 6.25 1.92
N PRO A 70 8.09 6.31 3.22
CA PRO A 70 6.99 7.16 3.74
C PRO A 70 7.12 8.66 3.39
N TRP A 71 8.36 9.11 3.17
CA TRP A 71 8.72 10.47 2.78
C TRP A 71 9.01 10.66 1.28
N GLU A 72 9.15 9.58 0.49
CA GLU A 72 9.49 9.64 -0.93
C GLU A 72 8.45 8.93 -1.78
N GLN A 73 7.73 9.70 -2.60
CA GLN A 73 6.58 9.28 -3.41
C GLN A 73 6.70 9.70 -4.87
N VAL A 74 7.83 10.31 -5.25
CA VAL A 74 8.04 10.95 -6.56
C VAL A 74 9.34 10.47 -7.19
N ASN A 75 10.45 10.55 -6.45
CA ASN A 75 11.77 10.28 -6.99
C ASN A 75 12.15 8.81 -6.87
N PRO A 76 12.87 8.25 -7.87
CA PRO A 76 13.36 6.89 -7.81
C PRO A 76 14.39 6.72 -6.68
N LEU A 77 14.37 5.55 -6.05
CA LEU A 77 15.31 5.16 -5.01
C LEU A 77 16.28 4.11 -5.57
N PRO A 78 17.57 4.11 -5.17
CA PRO A 78 18.53 3.12 -5.67
C PRO A 78 18.10 1.66 -5.46
N ARG A 79 17.50 1.33 -4.31
CA ARG A 79 16.96 -0.02 -4.03
C ARG A 79 15.69 -0.34 -4.83
N GLY A 80 14.99 0.68 -5.33
CA GLY A 80 13.80 0.52 -6.16
C GLY A 80 14.13 0.14 -7.60
N GLU A 81 15.39 0.21 -8.04
CA GLU A 81 15.80 -0.25 -9.38
C GLU A 81 15.84 -1.78 -9.52
N MET A 82 15.85 -2.51 -8.40
CA MET A 82 15.80 -3.96 -8.41
C MET A 82 14.50 -4.44 -9.05
N LEU A 83 14.62 -5.39 -9.98
CA LEU A 83 13.49 -5.91 -10.74
C LEU A 83 12.63 -6.86 -9.89
N MET A 84 11.33 -6.76 -10.10
CA MET A 84 10.32 -7.62 -9.51
C MET A 84 10.36 -9.02 -10.14
N GLU A 85 10.37 -10.03 -9.29
CA GLU A 85 10.31 -11.45 -9.68
C GLU A 85 9.21 -12.19 -8.92
N TYR A 86 8.77 -13.33 -9.44
CA TYR A 86 7.82 -14.18 -8.74
C TYR A 86 8.46 -14.78 -7.48
N ASN A 87 7.59 -15.20 -6.55
CA ASN A 87 7.94 -15.77 -5.24
C ASN A 87 8.59 -14.78 -4.27
N TYR A 88 8.41 -13.48 -4.52
CA TYR A 88 8.69 -12.45 -3.52
C TYR A 88 7.51 -12.25 -2.58
N ALA A 89 7.84 -11.96 -1.32
CA ALA A 89 6.90 -11.49 -0.32
C ALA A 89 7.20 -10.02 0.02
N PHE A 90 6.16 -9.26 0.31
CA PHE A 90 6.26 -7.84 0.64
C PHE A 90 5.35 -7.51 1.81
N THR A 91 5.72 -6.46 2.53
CA THR A 91 4.78 -5.74 3.36
C THR A 91 3.96 -4.80 2.48
N MET A 92 2.66 -5.02 2.32
CA MET A 92 1.76 -4.03 1.73
C MET A 92 1.50 -2.92 2.75
N GLU A 93 2.47 -2.02 2.89
CA GLU A 93 2.43 -0.87 3.80
C GLU A 93 2.11 0.40 3.00
N LEU A 94 0.96 1.00 3.32
CA LEU A 94 0.44 2.15 2.59
C LEU A 94 -0.49 2.99 3.47
N SER A 95 -0.79 4.20 3.01
CA SER A 95 -1.78 5.04 3.66
C SER A 95 -2.58 5.89 2.69
N THR A 96 -3.75 6.30 3.16
CA THR A 96 -4.55 7.39 2.59
C THR A 96 -4.76 8.46 3.67
N GLU A 97 -5.21 9.64 3.27
CA GLU A 97 -5.56 10.71 4.22
C GLU A 97 -6.86 11.40 3.82
N GLY A 98 -7.76 11.58 4.77
CA GLY A 98 -9.08 12.17 4.54
C GLY A 98 -9.55 13.00 5.73
N SER A 99 -10.56 13.85 5.50
CA SER A 99 -11.20 14.59 6.59
C SER A 99 -12.26 13.73 7.27
N VAL A 100 -12.24 13.68 8.59
CA VAL A 100 -13.28 13.04 9.41
C VAL A 100 -14.21 14.13 9.94
N VAL A 101 -15.42 14.20 9.40
CA VAL A 101 -16.40 15.27 9.69
C VAL A 101 -16.77 15.28 11.17
N GLU A 102 -16.96 14.10 11.74
CA GLU A 102 -17.31 13.90 13.14
C GLU A 102 -16.23 14.38 14.11
N TRP A 103 -15.01 14.60 13.60
CA TRP A 103 -13.86 15.13 14.35
C TRP A 103 -13.57 16.58 13.93
N ASN A 104 -14.61 17.39 13.69
CA ASN A 104 -14.48 18.78 13.25
C ASN A 104 -13.65 18.92 11.94
N ASN A 105 -13.86 18.01 10.99
CA ASN A 105 -13.12 17.92 9.72
C ASN A 105 -11.61 17.66 9.86
N GLN A 106 -11.15 17.16 11.00
CA GLN A 106 -9.74 16.80 11.21
C GLN A 106 -9.23 15.91 10.08
N LYS A 107 -8.05 16.24 9.54
CA LYS A 107 -7.33 15.39 8.60
C LYS A 107 -6.72 14.21 9.36
N VAL A 108 -7.11 13.00 8.96
CA VAL A 108 -6.67 11.75 9.55
C VAL A 108 -5.99 10.92 8.48
N ARG A 109 -4.79 10.41 8.80
CA ARG A 109 -4.13 9.38 8.00
C ARG A 109 -4.65 8.01 8.44
N CYS A 110 -5.06 7.19 7.49
CA CYS A 110 -5.31 5.77 7.71
C CYS A 110 -4.16 4.98 7.08
N GLY A 111 -3.26 4.49 7.94
CA GLY A 111 -2.20 3.56 7.57
C GLY A 111 -2.65 2.13 7.80
N MET A 112 -2.40 1.26 6.82
CA MET A 112 -2.70 -0.16 6.89
C MET A 112 -1.53 -0.95 6.34
N GLU A 113 -1.33 -2.13 6.91
CA GLU A 113 -0.20 -2.98 6.63
C GLU A 113 -0.64 -4.44 6.61
N GLU A 114 -0.32 -5.18 5.54
CA GLU A 114 -0.56 -6.62 5.47
C GLU A 114 0.57 -7.32 4.71
N PRO A 115 0.99 -8.53 5.11
CA PRO A 115 1.94 -9.29 4.34
C PRO A 115 1.28 -9.86 3.07
N VAL A 116 1.94 -9.67 1.93
CA VAL A 116 1.50 -10.16 0.60
C VAL A 116 2.57 -11.02 -0.06
N VAL A 117 2.14 -11.89 -0.98
CA VAL A 117 3.04 -12.67 -1.85
C VAL A 117 2.71 -12.43 -3.30
N PHE A 118 3.74 -12.25 -4.12
CA PHE A 118 3.64 -12.12 -5.56
C PHE A 118 3.98 -13.45 -6.24
N THR A 119 3.00 -14.04 -6.91
CA THR A 119 3.13 -15.33 -7.61
C THR A 119 2.73 -15.18 -9.07
N GLU A 120 2.86 -16.24 -9.86
CA GLU A 120 2.35 -16.26 -11.24
C GLU A 120 0.84 -15.98 -11.34
N LYS A 121 0.08 -16.23 -10.27
CA LYS A 121 -1.36 -15.95 -10.19
C LYS A 121 -1.67 -14.48 -9.81
N GLY A 122 -0.65 -13.68 -9.53
CA GLY A 122 -0.77 -12.30 -9.05
C GLY A 122 -0.32 -12.11 -7.60
N CYS A 123 -0.47 -10.88 -7.13
CA CYS A 123 -0.20 -10.49 -5.74
C CYS A 123 -1.46 -10.69 -4.89
N ARG A 124 -1.30 -11.24 -3.68
CA ARG A 124 -2.39 -11.48 -2.73
C ARG A 124 -1.90 -11.39 -1.30
N THR A 125 -2.80 -11.10 -0.37
CA THR A 125 -2.48 -11.19 1.06
C THR A 125 -2.20 -12.64 1.49
N LEU A 126 -1.38 -12.78 2.53
CA LEU A 126 -1.12 -14.08 3.15
C LEU A 126 -2.27 -14.51 4.06
N ASN A 127 -2.89 -13.58 4.79
CA ASN A 127 -3.93 -13.90 5.76
C ASN A 127 -5.02 -12.82 5.83
N GLY A 128 -5.84 -12.72 4.77
CA GLY A 128 -6.93 -11.73 4.73
C GLY A 128 -6.41 -10.30 4.81
N ARG A 129 -7.28 -9.38 5.21
CA ARG A 129 -6.94 -8.00 5.56
C ARG A 129 -7.97 -7.44 6.53
N GLN A 130 -7.60 -6.46 7.33
CA GLN A 130 -8.56 -5.74 8.17
C GLN A 130 -9.60 -4.99 7.32
N THR A 131 -10.88 -5.17 7.63
CA THR A 131 -12.00 -4.47 6.95
C THR A 131 -12.93 -3.73 7.89
N GLU A 132 -12.75 -3.89 9.19
CA GLU A 132 -13.56 -3.28 10.25
C GLU A 132 -12.67 -2.82 11.40
N PHE A 133 -13.15 -1.84 12.17
CA PHE A 133 -12.46 -1.37 13.36
C PHE A 133 -12.69 -2.32 14.54
N TYR A 134 -11.60 -2.65 15.24
CA TYR A 134 -11.69 -3.20 16.58
C TYR A 134 -11.76 -2.04 17.58
N LEU A 135 -12.85 -1.97 18.37
CA LEU A 135 -13.08 -0.90 19.33
C LEU A 135 -12.79 -1.41 20.74
N ILE A 136 -12.06 -0.61 21.51
CA ILE A 136 -11.64 -0.90 22.89
C ILE A 136 -12.35 0.06 23.83
#